data_AF-A0A964P764-F1
#
_entry.id   AF-A0A964P764-F1
#
_cell.length_a   1.000
_cell.length_b   1.000
_cell.length_c   1.000
_cell.angle_alpha   90.00
_cell.angle_beta   90.00
_cell.angle_gamma   90.00
#
_symmetry.space_group_name_H-M   'P 1'
#
loop_
_entity.id
_entity.type
_entity.pdbx_description
1 polymer ?
#
loop_
_entity_poly.entity_id
_entity_poly.type
_entity_poly.pdbx_seq_one_letter_code
_entity_poly.pdbx_strand_id
1 'polypeptide(L)' 'MAEENAPSRIVVALLAIFLGWLGIHKFMLGNSTAGIIHVVATPCFGIGTLIGFIEGILYALKSDEEFHQLYVVEKKAWF' A
#
# COMPACT_ATOMS: atom_id res chain seq x y z
N MET A 1 6.06 -19.69 -14.37
CA MET A 1 4.62 -19.48 -14.60
C MET A 1 4.35 -18.04 -14.22
N ALA A 2 4.05 -17.17 -15.18
CA ALA A 2 3.89 -15.75 -14.90
C ALA A 2 2.73 -15.54 -13.93
N GLU A 3 2.99 -14.86 -12.81
CA GLU A 3 2.02 -14.57 -11.77
C GLU A 3 1.01 -13.54 -12.31
N GLU A 4 -0.02 -14.02 -13.00
CA GLU A 4 -1.07 -13.23 -13.66
C GLU A 4 -1.89 -12.35 -12.69
N ASN A 5 -1.71 -12.50 -11.36
CA ASN A 5 -2.50 -11.81 -10.34
C ASN A 5 -1.68 -10.99 -9.32
N ALA A 6 -0.37 -10.79 -9.55
CA ALA A 6 0.44 -9.96 -8.67
C ALA A 6 -0.01 -8.48 -8.76
N PRO A 7 -0.23 -7.78 -7.63
CA PRO A 7 -0.56 -6.36 -7.67
C PRO A 7 0.54 -5.55 -8.34
N SER A 8 0.21 -4.80 -9.39
CA SER A 8 1.17 -3.90 -10.03
C SER A 8 1.63 -2.83 -9.04
N ARG A 9 2.95 -2.77 -8.79
CA ARG A 9 3.58 -1.77 -7.90
C ARG A 9 3.15 -0.36 -8.24
N ILE A 10 3.16 0.01 -9.52
CA ILE A 10 2.80 1.36 -9.98
C ILE A 10 1.33 1.65 -9.68
N VAL A 11 0.43 0.70 -9.89
CA VAL A 11 -1.00 0.87 -9.58
C VAL A 11 -1.19 1.07 -8.07
N VAL A 12 -0.54 0.24 -7.25
CA VAL A 12 -0.62 0.35 -5.78
C VAL A 12 -0.01 1.67 -5.29
N ALA A 13 1.09 2.14 -5.89
CA ALA A 13 1.71 3.43 -5.59
C ALA A 13 0.80 4.61 -5.92
N LEU A 14 0.19 4.62 -7.11
CA LEU A 14 -0.75 5.67 -7.52
C LEU A 14 -1.99 5.69 -6.62
N LEU A 15 -2.53 4.53 -6.28
CA LEU A 15 -3.65 4.43 -5.35
C LEU A 15 -3.29 4.92 -3.96
N ALA A 16 -2.08 4.65 -3.47
CA ALA A 16 -1.61 5.18 -2.20
C ALA A 16 -1.44 6.72 -2.23
N ILE A 17 -1.00 7.30 -3.35
CA ILE A 17 -0.85 8.76 -3.50
C ILE A 17 -2.21 9.47 -3.58
N PHE A 18 -3.12 9.01 -4.45
CA PHE A 18 -4.38 9.72 -4.73
C PHE A 18 -5.54 9.28 -3.83
N LEU A 19 -5.54 8.02 -3.39
CA LEU A 19 -6.59 7.41 -2.58
C LEU A 19 -6.06 6.77 -1.29
N GLY A 20 -4.85 7.15 -0.85
CA GLY A 20 -4.22 6.55 0.33
C GLY A 20 -5.02 6.72 1.62
N TRP A 21 -5.78 7.82 1.72
CA TRP A 21 -6.69 8.10 2.83
C TRP A 21 -7.83 7.07 2.99
N LEU A 22 -8.15 6.33 1.94
CA LEU A 22 -9.10 5.21 2.01
C LEU A 22 -8.43 3.89 2.39
N GLY A 23 -7.10 3.84 2.47
CA GLY A 23 -6.32 2.63 2.75
C GLY A 23 -6.41 1.53 1.66
N ILE A 24 -6.98 1.85 0.48
CA ILE A 24 -7.26 0.88 -0.60
C ILE A 24 -6.00 0.14 -1.05
N HIS A 25 -4.86 0.84 -1.11
CA HIS A 25 -3.57 0.27 -1.49
C HIS A 25 -3.16 -0.90 -0.60
N LYS A 26 -3.55 -0.91 0.69
CA LYS A 26 -3.26 -2.03 1.61
C LYS A 26 -4.19 -3.23 1.43
N PHE A 27 -5.44 -3.00 1.05
CA PHE A 27 -6.38 -4.08 0.73
C PHE A 27 -5.97 -4.80 -0.56
N MET A 28 -5.45 -4.09 -1.55
CA MET A 28 -4.91 -4.69 -2.78
C MET A 28 -3.71 -5.61 -2.52
N LEU A 29 -2.93 -5.32 -1.48
CA LEU A 29 -1.81 -6.18 -1.06
C LEU A 29 -2.26 -7.39 -0.23
N GLY A 30 -3.57 -7.57 -0.03
CA GLY A 30 -4.11 -8.67 0.80
C GLY A 30 -3.80 -8.51 2.29
N ASN A 31 -3.47 -7.29 2.75
CA ASN A 31 -3.25 -6.95 4.16
C ASN A 31 -4.46 -6.18 4.72
N SER A 32 -5.58 -6.88 4.88
CA SER A 32 -6.86 -6.31 5.33
C SER A 32 -6.76 -5.71 6.74
N THR A 33 -5.95 -6.29 7.63
CA THR A 33 -5.77 -5.77 8.99
C THR A 33 -5.13 -4.38 8.96
N ALA A 34 -4.05 -4.21 8.19
CA ALA A 34 -3.40 -2.90 8.05
C ALA A 34 -4.32 -1.90 7.34
N GLY A 35 -5.09 -2.35 6.34
CA GLY A 35 -6.11 -1.52 5.67
C GLY A 35 -7.20 -1.00 6.63
N ILE A 36 -7.74 -1.86 7.49
CA ILE A 36 -8.73 -1.46 8.50
C ILE A 36 -8.14 -0.45 9.49
N ILE A 37 -6.93 -0.71 9.99
CA ILE A 37 -6.24 0.23 10.88
C ILE A 37 -6.04 1.59 10.19
N HIS A 38 -5.66 1.58 8.90
CA HIS A 38 -5.49 2.81 8.12
C HIS A 38 -6.77 3.61 8.01
N VAL A 39 -7.90 2.97 7.67
CA VAL A 39 -9.21 3.63 7.54
C VAL A 39 -9.66 4.22 8.88
N VAL A 40 -9.48 3.49 9.98
CA VAL A 40 -9.86 3.97 11.32
C VAL A 40 -8.93 5.10 11.80
N ALA A 41 -7.65 5.07 11.44
CA ALA A 41 -6.67 6.10 11.81
C ALA A 41 -6.77 7.37 10.96
N THR A 42 -7.31 7.29 9.75
CA THR A 42 -7.45 8.44 8.84
C THR A 42 -8.28 9.60 9.42
N PRO A 43 -9.50 9.39 9.99
CA PRO A 43 -10.28 10.49 10.57
C PRO A 43 -9.64 11.10 11.84
N CYS A 44 -8.69 10.41 12.48
CA CYS A 44 -7.93 10.92 13.60
C CYS A 44 -6.78 11.82 13.12
N PHE A 45 -7.11 13.06 12.71
CA PHE A 45 -6.15 14.12 12.30
C PHE A 45 -5.53 14.00 10.90
N GLY A 46 -6.07 13.18 10.00
CA GLY A 46 -5.50 13.05 8.64
C GLY A 46 -4.12 12.40 8.64
N ILE A 47 -3.80 11.62 9.67
CA ILE A 47 -2.54 10.89 9.75
C ILE A 47 -2.49 9.81 8.65
N GLY A 48 -3.62 9.14 8.39
CA GLY A 48 -3.73 8.16 7.31
C GLY A 48 -3.42 8.75 5.92
N THR A 49 -3.92 9.94 5.59
CA THR A 49 -3.57 10.66 4.35
C THR A 49 -2.07 10.79 4.18
N LEU A 50 -1.36 11.18 5.24
CA LEU A 50 0.07 11.46 5.19
C LEU A 50 0.89 10.16 5.10
N ILE A 51 0.46 9.11 5.83
CA ILE A 51 1.07 7.78 5.73
C ILE A 51 0.87 7.20 4.32
N GLY A 52 -0.34 7.23 3.78
CA GLY A 52 -0.65 6.73 2.43
C GLY A 52 0.17 7.44 1.35
N PHE A 53 0.32 8.76 1.47
CA PHE A 53 1.16 9.54 0.55
C PHE A 53 2.65 9.14 0.61
N ILE A 54 3.22 9.01 1.82
CA ILE A 54 4.61 8.56 2.00
C ILE A 54 4.80 7.15 1.46
N GLU A 55 3.87 6.23 1.77
CA GLU A 55 3.92 4.86 1.26
C GLU A 55 3.83 4.80 -0.26
N GLY A 56 2.98 5.64 -0.87
CA GLY A 56 2.88 5.72 -2.33
C GLY A 56 4.18 6.17 -2.99
N ILE A 57 4.88 7.15 -2.41
CA ILE A 57 6.23 7.53 -2.86
C ILE A 57 7.22 6.38 -2.67
N LEU A 58 7.23 5.73 -1.51
CA LEU A 58 8.13 4.61 -1.24
C LEU A 58 7.90 3.44 -2.22
N TYR A 59 6.65 3.11 -2.53
CA TYR A 59 6.33 2.08 -3.52
C TYR A 59 6.79 2.50 -4.91
N ALA A 60 6.63 3.77 -5.28
CA ALA A 60 7.12 4.30 -6.56
C ALA A 60 8.65 4.27 -6.70
N LEU A 61 9.38 4.38 -5.59
CA LEU A 61 10.84 4.38 -5.56
C LEU A 61 11.48 2.98 -5.44
N LYS A 62 10.72 1.96 -5.02
CA LYS A 62 11.19 0.57 -4.93
C LYS A 62 11.26 -0.11 -6.29
N SER A 63 12.14 -1.10 -6.43
CA SER A 63 12.09 -2.02 -7.58
C SER A 63 10.85 -2.92 -7.51
N ASP A 64 10.43 -3.49 -8.65
CA ASP A 64 9.29 -4.39 -8.70
C ASP A 64 9.55 -5.66 -7.87
N GLU A 65 10.79 -6.18 -7.87
CA GLU A 65 11.19 -7.34 -7.08
C GLU A 65 11.17 -7.05 -5.58
N GLU A 66 11.73 -5.90 -5.15
CA GLU A 66 11.72 -5.49 -3.75
C GLU A 66 10.31 -5.28 -3.23
N PHE A 67 9.44 -4.66 -4.04
CA PHE A 67 8.04 -4.45 -3.70
C PHE A 67 7.30 -5.79 -3.54
N HIS A 68 7.50 -6.71 -4.49
CA HIS A 68 6.85 -8.01 -4.44
C HIS A 68 7.28 -8.81 -3.21
N GLN A 69 8.59 -8.88 -2.92
CA GLN A 69 9.08 -9.57 -1.73
C GLN A 69 8.53 -8.96 -0.43
N LEU A 70 8.63 -7.64 -0.25
CA LEU A 70 8.26 -7.02 1.03
C LEU A 70 6.74 -6.99 1.25
N TYR A 71 5.94 -6.68 0.23
CA TYR A 71 4.51 -6.38 0.43
C TYR A 71 3.57 -7.48 -0.08
N VAL A 72 3.99 -8.31 -1.04
CA VAL A 72 3.18 -9.42 -1.55
C VAL A 72 3.54 -10.72 -0.82
N VAL A 73 4.84 -11.03 -0.67
CA VAL A 73 5.31 -12.26 -0.01
C VAL A 73 5.34 -12.10 1.51
N GLU A 74 6.09 -11.13 2.02
CA GLU A 74 6.26 -10.91 3.47
C GLU A 74 5.07 -10.19 4.12
N LYS A 75 4.15 -9.63 3.32
CA LYS A 75 2.97 -8.87 3.78
C LYS A 75 3.31 -7.77 4.79
N LYS A 76 4.45 -7.09 4.60
CA LYS A 76 4.89 -6.00 5.46
C LYS A 76 3.79 -4.95 5.60
N ALA A 77 3.41 -4.68 6.84
CA ALA A 77 2.22 -3.87 7.12
C ALA A 77 2.42 -2.37 6.91
N TRP A 78 3.62 -1.83 7.16
CA TRP A 78 3.94 -0.40 7.06
C TRP A 78 5.40 -0.19 6.68
N PHE A 79 5.69 0.89 5.93
CA PHE A 79 7.01 1.37 5.52
C PHE A 79 8.07 0.27 5.34
#